data_AF-A0AB34JFG5-F1
#
_entry.id   AF-A0AB34JFG5-F1
#
_cell.length_a   1.000
_cell.length_b   1.000
_cell.length_c   1.000
_cell.angle_alpha   90.00
_cell.angle_beta   90.00
_cell.angle_gamma   90.00
#
_symmetry.space_group_name_H-M   'P 1'
#
loop_
_entity.id
_entity.type
_entity.pdbx_description
1 polymer ?
#
loop_
_entity_poly.entity_id
_entity_poly.type
_entity_poly.pdbx_seq_one_letter_code
_entity_poly.pdbx_strand_id
1 'polypeptide(L)'
;MASSVASAKEMERWRRERELAKASKVDVGDTARKSFMAMKADIEQLEKFERKAHQLVERQEAKEHELVIDPIINVMGSTAGAGSGEFHTYRGYRAKEAARLADFERERREEAARLAWEKERDELAAMEAEKAAKRLAKRNKKKAKKKMKGSDGQASNAQKPEHGDEEDDGEDGDE
;
A
#
# COMPACT_ATOMS: atom_id res chain seq x y z
N MET A 1 -24.13 21.21 31.86
CA MET A 1 -23.10 20.30 31.33
C MET A 1 -21.78 21.05 31.32
N ALA A 2 -20.85 20.73 32.22
CA ALA A 2 -19.60 21.48 32.35
C ALA A 2 -18.63 21.04 31.24
N SER A 3 -18.34 21.94 30.28
CA SER A 3 -17.29 21.74 29.30
C SER A 3 -15.93 21.94 29.97
N SER A 4 -15.21 20.85 30.19
CA SER A 4 -13.82 20.87 30.66
C SER A 4 -12.93 21.48 29.57
N VAL A 5 -12.39 22.67 29.81
CA VAL A 5 -11.34 23.26 28.98
C VAL A 5 -10.03 22.57 29.36
N ALA A 6 -9.36 21.95 28.37
CA ALA A 6 -8.09 21.26 28.56
C ALA A 6 -7.04 22.20 29.19
N SER A 7 -6.20 21.65 30.07
CA SER A 7 -5.17 22.42 30.76
C SER A 7 -4.17 23.03 29.77
N ALA A 8 -3.64 24.22 30.04
CA ALA A 8 -2.66 24.89 29.17
C ALA A 8 -1.45 23.99 28.83
N LYS A 9 -1.06 23.13 29.77
CA LYS A 9 0.01 22.14 29.61
C LYS A 9 -0.36 20.97 28.68
N GLU A 10 -1.64 20.66 28.56
CA GLU A 10 -2.16 19.67 27.59
C GLU A 10 -2.21 20.28 26.19
N MET A 11 -2.67 21.53 26.06
CA MET A 11 -2.66 22.24 24.79
C MET A 11 -1.24 22.42 24.21
N GLU A 12 -0.24 22.71 25.05
CA GLU A 12 1.16 22.83 24.61
C GLU A 12 1.75 21.48 24.15
N ARG A 13 1.34 20.38 24.80
CA ARG A 13 1.72 19.01 24.39
C ARG A 13 1.13 18.65 23.02
N TRP A 14 -0.17 18.86 22.83
CA TRP A 14 -0.82 18.61 21.54
C TRP A 14 -0.25 19.48 20.41
N ARG A 15 0.16 20.72 20.71
CA ARG A 15 0.85 21.57 19.74
C ARG A 15 2.22 21.02 19.37
N ARG A 16 3.03 20.58 20.35
CA ARG A 16 4.31 19.91 20.08
C ARG A 16 4.13 18.62 19.30
N GLU A 17 3.15 17.79 19.65
CA GLU A 17 2.86 16.54 18.94
C GLU A 17 2.44 16.80 17.49
N ARG A 18 1.61 17.82 17.23
CA ARG A 18 1.26 18.23 15.86
C ARG A 18 2.45 18.72 15.06
N GLU A 19 3.37 19.46 15.67
CA GLU A 19 4.59 19.93 15.00
C GLU A 19 5.60 18.78 14.77
N LEU A 20 5.73 17.86 15.72
CA LEU A 20 6.53 16.65 15.57
C LEU A 20 5.97 15.71 14.50
N ALA A 21 4.64 15.61 14.37
CA ALA A 21 3.99 14.82 13.33
C ALA A 21 4.19 15.39 11.92
N LYS A 22 4.38 16.71 11.80
CA LYS A 22 4.75 17.38 10.53
C LYS A 22 6.25 17.27 10.20
N ALA A 23 7.09 16.94 11.19
CA ALA A 23 8.52 16.82 10.98
C ALA A 23 8.81 15.56 10.15
N SER A 24 9.47 15.71 9.01
CA SER A 24 9.84 14.60 8.12
C SER A 24 10.90 13.66 8.73
N LYS A 25 11.54 14.06 9.83
CA LYS A 25 12.61 13.31 10.47
C LYS A 25 12.28 13.03 11.93
N VAL A 26 12.21 11.74 12.26
CA VAL A 26 12.13 11.27 13.63
C VAL A 26 13.47 11.54 14.30
N ASP A 27 13.45 12.31 15.40
CA ASP A 27 14.65 12.55 16.18
C ASP A 27 15.00 11.32 17.03
N VAL A 28 15.67 10.36 16.41
CA VAL A 28 16.24 9.21 17.13
C VAL A 28 17.51 9.69 17.84
N GLY A 29 17.68 9.40 19.13
CA GLY A 29 18.88 9.80 19.88
C GLY A 29 20.17 9.25 19.26
N ASP A 30 21.28 9.99 19.40
CA ASP A 30 22.56 9.66 18.77
C ASP A 30 23.08 8.25 19.08
N THR A 31 22.80 7.74 20.29
CA THR A 31 23.16 6.36 20.68
C THR A 31 22.42 5.32 19.83
N ALA A 32 21.12 5.52 19.61
CA ALA A 32 20.28 4.64 18.80
C ALA A 32 20.67 4.70 17.32
N ARG A 33 21.04 5.89 16.82
CA ARG A 33 21.57 6.05 15.46
C ARG A 33 22.88 5.30 15.28
N LYS A 34 23.81 5.44 16.23
CA LYS A 34 25.10 4.74 16.22
C LYS A 34 24.94 3.24 16.33
N SER A 35 24.05 2.74 17.18
CA SER A 35 23.78 1.30 17.30
C SER A 35 23.15 0.72 16.04
N PHE A 36 22.20 1.43 15.43
CA PHE A 36 21.58 1.02 14.17
C PHE A 36 22.60 1.00 13.02
N MET A 37 23.44 2.02 12.92
CA MET A 37 24.50 2.10 11.89
C MET A 37 25.62 1.09 12.12
N ALA A 38 25.86 0.69 13.37
CA ALA A 38 26.83 -0.35 13.71
C ALA A 38 26.27 -1.78 13.53
N MET A 39 24.96 -1.93 13.34
CA MET A 39 24.33 -3.23 13.09
C MET A 39 24.77 -3.74 11.71
N LYS A 40 25.57 -4.79 11.70
CA LYS A 40 25.91 -5.51 10.48
C LYS A 40 24.82 -6.56 10.23
N ALA A 41 24.44 -6.74 8.97
CA ALA A 41 23.53 -7.81 8.62
C ALA A 41 24.21 -9.15 8.88
N ASP A 42 23.62 -9.97 9.74
CA ASP A 42 24.07 -11.35 9.98
C ASP A 42 23.62 -12.20 8.79
N ILE A 43 24.46 -12.26 7.75
CA ILE A 43 24.15 -12.94 6.47
C ILE A 43 23.76 -14.40 6.71
N GLU A 44 24.45 -15.11 7.61
CA GLU A 44 24.12 -16.51 7.93
C GLU A 44 22.72 -16.67 8.55
N GLN A 45 22.28 -15.70 9.35
CA GLN A 45 20.92 -15.74 9.91
C GLN A 45 19.91 -15.46 8.81
N LEU A 46 20.19 -14.51 7.91
CA LEU A 46 19.34 -14.21 6.77
C LEU A 46 19.17 -15.42 5.85
N GLU A 47 20.26 -16.11 5.51
CA GLU A 47 20.20 -17.35 4.71
C GLU A 47 19.38 -18.45 5.38
N LYS A 48 19.44 -18.58 6.71
CA LYS A 48 18.60 -19.52 7.46
C LYS A 48 17.13 -19.14 7.39
N PHE A 49 16.81 -17.85 7.49
CA PHE A 49 15.45 -17.35 7.36
C PHE A 49 14.90 -17.54 5.94
N GLU A 50 15.70 -17.26 4.91
CA GLU A 50 15.34 -17.48 3.51
C GLU A 50 15.04 -18.97 3.24
N ARG A 51 15.93 -19.87 3.66
CA ARG A 51 15.70 -21.32 3.53
C ARG A 51 14.41 -21.75 4.23
N LYS A 52 14.15 -21.23 5.42
CA LYS A 52 12.93 -21.54 6.17
C LYS A 52 11.68 -20.97 5.49
N ALA A 53 11.76 -19.76 4.92
CA ALA A 53 10.68 -19.15 4.17
C ALA A 53 10.35 -19.98 2.92
N HIS A 54 11.36 -20.38 2.15
CA HIS A 54 11.18 -21.25 0.99
C HIS A 54 10.50 -22.58 1.36
N GLN A 55 10.95 -23.25 2.43
CA GLN A 55 10.33 -24.48 2.92
C GLN A 55 8.86 -24.30 3.32
N LEU A 56 8.52 -23.14 3.89
CA LEU A 56 7.13 -22.85 4.27
C LEU A 56 6.24 -22.64 3.05
N VAL A 57 6.75 -21.95 2.03
CA VAL A 57 6.06 -21.72 0.74
C VAL A 57 5.86 -23.06 0.03
N GLU A 58 6.91 -23.87 -0.14
CA GLU A 58 6.82 -25.20 -0.76
C GLU A 58 5.78 -26.08 -0.07
N ARG A 59 5.73 -26.04 1.28
CA ARG A 59 4.74 -26.79 2.06
C ARG A 59 3.32 -26.25 1.88
N GLN A 60 3.15 -24.96 1.64
CA GLN A 60 1.83 -24.37 1.35
C GLN A 60 1.37 -24.77 -0.05
N GLU A 61 2.22 -24.59 -1.07
CA GLU A 61 1.95 -24.98 -2.46
C GLU A 61 1.61 -26.47 -2.57
N ALA A 62 2.38 -27.35 -1.91
CA ALA A 62 2.11 -28.79 -1.94
C ALA A 62 0.72 -29.14 -1.35
N LYS A 63 0.24 -28.40 -0.34
CA LYS A 63 -1.10 -28.60 0.22
C LYS A 63 -2.20 -28.09 -0.69
N GLU A 64 -1.96 -27.00 -1.40
CA GLU A 64 -2.93 -26.45 -2.36
C GLU A 64 -3.12 -27.36 -3.58
N HIS A 65 -2.08 -28.09 -3.98
CA HIS A 65 -2.12 -29.02 -5.12
C HIS A 65 -2.65 -30.42 -4.78
N GLU A 66 -2.77 -30.77 -3.50
CA GLU A 66 -3.35 -32.06 -3.10
C GLU A 66 -4.88 -31.98 -3.14
N LEU A 67 -5.47 -32.50 -4.23
CA LEU A 67 -6.93 -32.67 -4.31
C LEU A 67 -7.35 -33.80 -3.35
N VAL A 68 -7.71 -33.43 -2.12
CA VAL A 68 -8.25 -34.37 -1.14
C VAL A 68 -9.67 -34.75 -1.53
N ILE A 69 -9.82 -35.89 -2.18
CA ILE A 69 -11.13 -36.50 -2.47
C ILE A 69 -11.48 -37.42 -1.30
N ASP A 70 -12.56 -37.11 -0.58
CA ASP A 70 -13.12 -38.00 0.44
C ASP A 70 -13.93 -39.12 -0.25
N PRO A 71 -13.44 -40.38 -0.32
CA PRO A 71 -14.22 -41.48 -0.89
C PRO A 71 -15.43 -41.79 0.00
N ILE A 72 -16.60 -41.94 -0.61
CA ILE A 72 -17.81 -42.35 0.11
C ILE A 72 -17.88 -43.88 0.11
N ILE A 73 -17.51 -44.49 1.23
CA ILE A 73 -17.20 -45.94 1.30
C ILE A 73 -18.47 -46.81 1.42
N ASN A 74 -19.62 -46.25 1.85
CA ASN A 74 -20.86 -47.00 2.13
C ASN A 74 -22.11 -46.36 1.47
N VAL A 75 -22.13 -46.27 0.14
CA VAL A 75 -23.30 -45.76 -0.59
C VAL A 75 -24.38 -46.86 -0.64
N MET A 76 -25.50 -46.63 0.06
CA MET A 76 -26.68 -47.49 -0.03
C MET A 76 -27.33 -47.35 -1.43
N GLY A 77 -27.92 -48.42 -1.96
CA GLY A 77 -28.48 -48.41 -3.32
C GLY A 77 -29.52 -47.31 -3.53
N SER A 78 -29.62 -46.78 -4.76
CA SER A 78 -30.44 -45.60 -5.09
C SER A 78 -31.95 -45.75 -4.81
N THR A 79 -32.43 -46.99 -4.62
CA THR A 79 -33.83 -47.32 -4.32
C THR A 79 -34.05 -47.69 -2.85
N ALA A 80 -33.01 -47.69 -2.02
CA ALA A 80 -33.15 -47.98 -0.61
C ALA A 80 -33.77 -46.78 0.13
N GLY A 81 -34.68 -47.06 1.06
CA GLY A 81 -35.32 -46.01 1.88
C GLY A 81 -34.32 -45.30 2.81
N ALA A 82 -34.69 -44.14 3.34
CA ALA A 82 -33.82 -43.38 4.25
C ALA A 82 -33.49 -44.18 5.52
N GLY A 83 -32.19 -44.47 5.71
CA GLY A 83 -31.68 -45.12 6.91
C GLY A 83 -31.59 -44.14 8.09
N SER A 84 -31.53 -44.67 9.31
CA SER A 84 -31.44 -43.86 10.55
C SER A 84 -30.17 -43.00 10.64
N GLY A 85 -29.10 -43.37 9.94
CA GLY A 85 -27.84 -42.60 9.87
C GLY A 85 -27.78 -41.54 8.79
N GLU A 86 -28.71 -41.53 7.83
CA GLU A 86 -28.67 -40.67 6.64
C GLU A 86 -28.85 -39.18 6.99
N PHE A 87 -29.56 -38.90 8.07
CA PHE A 87 -29.70 -37.53 8.56
C PHE A 87 -28.35 -36.94 9.00
N HIS A 88 -27.50 -37.73 9.65
CA HIS A 88 -26.21 -37.26 10.15
C HIS A 88 -25.17 -37.11 9.04
N THR A 89 -25.20 -37.98 8.03
CA THR A 89 -24.37 -37.83 6.82
C THR A 89 -24.73 -36.55 6.09
N TYR A 90 -26.02 -36.31 5.80
CA TYR A 90 -26.49 -35.06 5.19
C TYR A 90 -26.08 -33.82 5.99
N ARG A 91 -26.26 -33.83 7.32
CA ARG A 91 -25.85 -32.71 8.18
C ARG A 91 -24.35 -32.42 8.08
N GLY A 92 -23.51 -33.46 8.04
CA GLY A 92 -22.06 -33.33 7.85
C GLY A 92 -21.71 -32.75 6.49
N TYR A 93 -22.28 -33.30 5.41
CA TYR A 93 -22.04 -32.80 4.05
C TYR A 93 -22.53 -31.37 3.85
N ARG A 94 -23.69 -31.00 4.40
CA ARG A 94 -24.19 -29.64 4.35
C ARG A 94 -23.27 -28.65 5.06
N ALA A 95 -22.71 -29.04 6.20
CA ALA A 95 -21.75 -28.20 6.93
C ALA A 95 -20.45 -28.02 6.12
N LYS A 96 -19.91 -29.11 5.54
CA LYS A 96 -18.75 -29.05 4.64
C LYS A 96 -19.01 -28.14 3.44
N GLU A 97 -20.16 -28.29 2.80
CA GLU A 97 -20.53 -27.49 1.63
C GLU A 97 -20.75 -26.01 1.98
N ALA A 98 -21.40 -25.71 3.11
CA ALA A 98 -21.55 -24.34 3.57
C ALA A 98 -20.19 -23.67 3.88
N ALA A 99 -19.25 -24.41 4.47
CA ALA A 99 -17.89 -23.92 4.69
C ALA A 99 -17.18 -23.64 3.36
N ARG A 100 -17.25 -24.57 2.41
CA ARG A 100 -16.69 -24.40 1.05
C ARG A 100 -17.25 -23.16 0.33
N LEU A 101 -18.56 -22.96 0.37
CA LEU A 101 -19.19 -21.77 -0.22
C LEU A 101 -18.76 -20.48 0.49
N ALA A 102 -18.61 -20.50 1.81
CA ALA A 102 -18.13 -19.35 2.57
C ALA A 102 -16.66 -19.00 2.26
N ASP A 103 -15.82 -20.01 2.02
CA ASP A 103 -14.43 -19.82 1.59
C ASP A 103 -14.36 -19.17 0.21
N PHE A 104 -15.13 -19.66 -0.77
CA PHE A 104 -15.21 -19.06 -2.10
C PHE A 104 -15.75 -17.63 -2.08
N GLU A 105 -16.75 -17.35 -1.24
CA GLU A 105 -17.29 -16.00 -1.06
C GLU A 105 -16.25 -15.05 -0.43
N ARG A 106 -15.40 -15.56 0.47
CA ARG A 106 -14.29 -14.79 1.06
C ARG A 106 -13.22 -14.49 0.01
N GLU A 107 -12.77 -15.49 -0.75
CA GLU A 107 -11.79 -15.33 -1.84
C GLU A 107 -12.28 -14.30 -2.86
N ARG A 108 -13.54 -14.41 -3.30
CA ARG A 108 -14.14 -13.43 -4.23
C ARG A 108 -14.11 -11.99 -3.68
N ARG A 109 -14.38 -11.82 -2.38
CA ARG A 109 -14.34 -10.50 -1.73
C ARG A 109 -12.90 -9.95 -1.64
N GLU A 110 -11.94 -10.81 -1.32
CA GLU A 110 -10.52 -10.45 -1.27
C GLU A 110 -9.99 -10.06 -2.65
N GLU A 111 -10.29 -10.85 -3.69
CA GLU A 111 -9.93 -10.53 -5.07
C GLU A 111 -10.53 -9.20 -5.53
N ALA A 112 -11.82 -8.97 -5.27
CA ALA A 112 -12.48 -7.71 -5.61
C ALA A 112 -11.83 -6.51 -4.90
N ALA A 113 -11.47 -6.65 -3.62
CA ALA A 113 -10.79 -5.62 -2.86
C ALA A 113 -9.36 -5.35 -3.38
N ARG A 114 -8.61 -6.41 -3.74
CA ARG A 114 -7.28 -6.27 -4.34
C ARG A 114 -7.34 -5.57 -5.68
N LEU A 115 -8.29 -5.94 -6.55
CA LEU A 115 -8.48 -5.29 -7.85
C LEU A 115 -8.90 -3.82 -7.71
N ALA A 116 -9.73 -3.49 -6.74
CA ALA A 116 -10.10 -2.09 -6.45
C ALA A 116 -8.86 -1.29 -6.01
N TRP A 117 -8.07 -1.84 -5.08
CA TRP A 117 -6.85 -1.20 -4.60
C TRP A 117 -5.79 -1.02 -5.70
N GLU A 118 -5.61 -2.02 -6.57
CA GLU A 118 -4.68 -1.93 -7.70
C GLU A 118 -5.10 -0.82 -8.68
N LYS A 119 -6.40 -0.69 -8.96
CA LYS A 119 -6.92 0.41 -9.79
C LYS A 119 -6.67 1.78 -9.16
N GLU A 120 -7.00 1.96 -7.88
CA GLU A 120 -6.76 3.22 -7.17
C GLU A 120 -5.26 3.59 -7.16
N ARG A 121 -4.39 2.59 -6.95
CA ARG A 121 -2.94 2.79 -6.98
C ARG A 121 -2.46 3.23 -8.35
N ASP A 122 -2.96 2.61 -9.42
CA ASP A 122 -2.57 2.91 -10.79
C ASP A 122 -3.08 4.29 -11.24
N GLU A 123 -4.29 4.66 -10.83
CA GLU A 123 -4.87 5.99 -11.04
C GLU A 123 -4.04 7.07 -10.34
N LEU A 124 -3.69 6.86 -9.06
CA LEU A 124 -2.84 7.79 -8.32
C LEU A 124 -1.45 7.93 -8.96
N ALA A 125 -0.85 6.81 -9.36
CA ALA A 125 0.44 6.81 -10.05
C ALA A 125 0.38 7.57 -11.40
N ALA A 126 -0.72 7.44 -12.15
CA ALA A 126 -0.95 8.19 -13.38
C ALA A 126 -1.06 9.69 -13.11
N MET A 127 -1.85 10.11 -12.12
CA MET A 127 -1.98 11.52 -11.73
C MET A 127 -0.64 12.13 -11.29
N GLU A 128 0.15 11.38 -10.51
CA GLU A 128 1.49 11.81 -10.10
C GLU A 128 2.45 11.94 -11.29
N ALA A 129 2.41 10.97 -12.22
CA ALA A 129 3.21 11.00 -13.45
C ALA A 129 2.87 12.21 -14.33
N GLU A 130 1.58 12.54 -14.47
CA GLU A 130 1.13 13.74 -15.20
C GLU A 130 1.61 15.03 -14.54
N LYS A 131 1.45 15.15 -13.21
CA LYS A 131 1.95 16.28 -12.42
C LYS A 131 3.48 16.41 -12.57
N ALA A 132 4.21 15.30 -12.53
CA ALA A 132 5.65 15.26 -12.73
C ALA A 132 6.06 15.66 -14.15
N ALA A 133 5.36 15.19 -15.19
CA ALA A 133 5.60 15.54 -16.59
C ALA A 133 5.36 17.03 -16.85
N LYS A 134 4.26 17.61 -16.33
CA LYS A 134 3.97 19.06 -16.40
C LYS A 134 5.11 19.87 -15.75
N ARG A 135 5.59 19.46 -14.57
CA ARG A 135 6.73 20.12 -13.87
C ARG A 135 8.04 20.00 -14.67
N LEU A 136 8.31 18.83 -15.26
CA LEU A 136 9.48 18.59 -16.09
C LEU A 136 9.47 19.46 -17.35
N ALA A 137 8.32 19.56 -18.03
CA ALA A 137 8.13 20.41 -19.21
C ALA A 137 8.35 21.90 -18.88
N LYS A 138 7.77 22.40 -17.78
CA LYS A 138 8.01 23.77 -17.28
C LYS A 138 9.51 24.01 -17.02
N ARG A 139 10.20 23.04 -16.39
CA ARG A 139 11.65 23.12 -16.12
C ARG A 139 12.48 23.12 -17.40
N ASN A 140 12.15 22.29 -18.38
CA ASN A 140 12.86 22.22 -19.66
C ASN A 140 12.67 23.50 -20.49
N LYS A 141 11.46 24.08 -20.50
CA LYS A 141 11.19 25.38 -21.15
C LYS A 141 12.02 26.51 -20.51
N LYS A 142 12.10 26.55 -19.17
CA LYS A 142 12.96 27.51 -18.44
C LYS A 142 14.45 27.31 -18.76
N LYS A 143 14.92 26.06 -18.80
CA LYS A 143 16.32 25.73 -19.17
C LYS A 143 16.65 26.16 -20.61
N ALA A 144 15.74 25.93 -21.56
CA ALA A 144 15.91 26.34 -22.95
C ALA A 144 16.01 27.87 -23.09
N LYS A 145 15.08 28.62 -22.48
CA LYS A 145 15.13 30.10 -22.45
C LYS A 145 16.45 30.63 -21.87
N LYS A 146 16.96 30.03 -20.78
CA LYS A 146 18.23 30.42 -20.17
C LYS A 146 19.43 30.14 -21.08
N LYS A 147 19.42 29.03 -21.84
CA LYS A 147 20.49 28.71 -22.81
C LYS A 147 20.52 29.71 -23.97
N MET A 148 19.35 30.08 -24.51
CA MET A 148 19.27 31.08 -25.59
C MET A 148 19.73 32.47 -25.12
N LYS A 149 19.32 32.90 -23.91
CA LYS A 149 19.79 34.18 -23.34
C LYS A 149 21.29 34.18 -22.96
N GLY A 150 21.89 33.00 -22.78
CA GLY A 150 23.32 32.84 -22.51
C GLY A 150 24.21 32.79 -23.75
N SER A 151 23.66 32.43 -24.92
CA SER A 151 24.41 32.40 -26.19
C SER A 151 24.48 33.77 -26.89
N ASP A 152 23.50 34.65 -26.65
CA ASP A 152 23.50 36.03 -27.21
C ASP A 152 24.24 37.06 -26.32
N GLY A 153 24.95 36.60 -25.30
CA GLY A 153 25.53 37.42 -24.23
C GLY A 153 27.02 37.77 -24.39
N GLN A 154 27.58 37.78 -25.60
CA GLN A 154 28.90 38.37 -25.87
C GLN A 154 28.81 39.54 -26.87
N ALA A 155 27.82 40.42 -26.73
CA ALA A 155 27.92 41.82 -27.13
C ALA A 155 26.77 42.62 -26.51
N SER A 156 27.09 43.81 -26.00
CA SER A 156 26.17 44.89 -25.59
C SER A 156 25.55 44.83 -24.18
N ASN A 157 26.34 45.38 -23.25
CA ASN A 157 26.02 46.44 -22.29
C ASN A 157 24.53 46.76 -21.96
N ALA A 158 24.23 46.71 -20.66
CA ALA A 158 23.30 47.53 -19.87
C ALA A 158 22.08 48.19 -20.55
N GLN A 159 20.88 47.66 -20.28
CA GLN A 159 19.70 48.42 -19.81
C GLN A 159 18.55 47.48 -19.39
N LYS A 160 17.93 47.83 -18.26
CA LYS A 160 16.65 47.27 -17.75
C LYS A 160 15.54 47.53 -18.78
N PRO A 161 14.52 46.66 -18.87
CA PRO A 161 13.26 47.10 -18.28
C PRO A 161 12.54 46.00 -17.49
N GLU A 162 11.82 46.49 -16.49
CA GLU A 162 10.69 45.82 -15.84
C GLU A 162 9.56 45.52 -16.84
N HIS A 163 9.12 44.26 -16.92
CA HIS A 163 7.79 43.93 -17.44
C HIS A 163 7.30 42.67 -16.71
N GLY A 164 6.20 42.84 -15.98
CA GLY A 164 5.50 41.78 -15.28
C GLY A 164 4.85 40.81 -16.26
N ASP A 165 4.80 39.55 -15.83
CA ASP A 165 3.96 38.50 -16.39
C ASP A 165 3.26 37.89 -15.17
N GLU A 166 2.34 38.68 -14.61
CA GLU A 166 1.22 38.19 -13.81
C GLU A 166 0.09 37.88 -14.79
N GLU A 167 -0.08 36.61 -15.10
CA GLU A 167 -1.36 35.96 -15.38
C GLU A 167 -1.21 34.49 -14.98
N ASP A 168 -2.21 33.77 -14.54
CA ASP A 168 -3.50 34.01 -13.88
C ASP A 168 -3.92 32.59 -13.46
N ASP A 169 -4.89 32.54 -12.56
CA ASP A 169 -5.28 31.47 -11.67
C ASP A 169 -5.68 30.13 -12.30
N GLY A 170 -5.62 29.11 -11.47
CA GLY A 170 -5.99 27.73 -11.77
C GLY A 170 -5.87 26.87 -10.52
N GLU A 171 -6.50 27.34 -9.46
CA GLU A 171 -6.82 26.66 -8.21
C GLU A 171 -7.60 25.37 -8.50
N ASP A 172 -6.94 24.20 -8.44
CA ASP A 172 -7.62 22.91 -8.29
C ASP A 172 -7.45 22.49 -6.82
N GLY A 173 -8.43 22.91 -6.01
CA GLY A 173 -8.74 22.26 -4.74
C GLY A 173 -9.49 20.97 -5.02
N ASP A 174 -8.87 19.84 -4.70
CA ASP A 174 -9.56 18.56 -4.60
C ASP A 174 -10.05 18.39 -3.15
N GLU A 175 -11.37 18.27 -2.99
CA GLU A 175 -12.04 17.62 -1.85
C GLU A 175 -11.67 16.13 -1.77
#